data_AF-A0A423XER6-F1
#
_entry.id   AF-A0A423XER6-F1
#
_cell.length_a   1.000
_cell.length_b   1.000
_cell.length_c   1.000
_cell.angle_alpha   90.00
_cell.angle_beta   90.00
_cell.angle_gamma   90.00
#
_symmetry.space_group_name_H-M   'P 1'
#
loop_
_entity.id
_entity.type
_entity.pdbx_description
1 polymer ?
#
loop_
_entity_poly.entity_id
_entity_poly.type
_entity_poly.pdbx_seq_one_letter_code
_entity_poly.pdbx_strand_id
1 'polypeptide(L)'
;MASTTSASVPSASAFPDGTTEYTPLRKNTTLDPKKPHITEQPMTLKNWYKHIDWLNVTFILVVPALGLVSTYWVPLNLYTAIWSFIYYFWTGLGITAGYHRLWAHRSYNATLALRIWLAAMGAGAVEGSARWWSRGHRAHHRYTDTEKDPYSVRKGLLYSHIGWMVMKQNPKRIGRTDITDLNEDPVVVWQHLHFLSCVITMGLVFPTMVAGLGWNDWIGGFVYAGILRIFVVQQATFCVNSLAHWLGDQPFDDRNSPRDHVITAFVTLGEGYHNFHHEFPSDYRNAIRWWQYDPTKWSIWVWKQLGLASDLKTFRQNEIDKGRLQQMQKKLDQQRVKLDWGVPLEQLPVIDWDDFREQAKGGRGLVAIAGIIHDVTDFIKEHPGGKALINSAIGKDATAIFNGGVYLHSNAAHNLLSTMRVGILRGGCEVEIWKRAQMENKDVSYVNDSAGQRIIRSGHQPTKVPMPVASADAA
;
A
#
# COMPACT_ATOMS: atom_id res chain seq x y z
N MET A 1 -18.57 57.09 -9.07
CA MET A 1 -18.02 55.96 -8.28
C MET A 1 -19.14 54.95 -8.07
N ALA A 2 -19.22 53.93 -8.92
CA ALA A 2 -20.22 52.87 -8.78
C ALA A 2 -19.57 51.71 -8.00
N SER A 3 -20.12 51.45 -6.81
CA SER A 3 -19.74 50.34 -5.94
C SER A 3 -20.11 49.02 -6.62
N THR A 4 -19.10 48.23 -6.98
CA THR A 4 -19.25 46.84 -7.36
C THR A 4 -19.44 46.02 -6.09
N THR A 5 -20.68 45.66 -5.79
CA THR A 5 -21.00 44.65 -4.78
C THR A 5 -20.41 43.31 -5.20
N SER A 6 -19.33 42.89 -4.55
CA SER A 6 -18.79 41.54 -4.64
C SER A 6 -19.86 40.56 -4.15
N ALA A 7 -20.36 39.71 -5.04
CA ALA A 7 -21.25 38.62 -4.65
C ALA A 7 -20.51 37.71 -3.65
N SER A 8 -20.96 37.68 -2.40
CA SER A 8 -20.43 36.81 -1.36
C SER A 8 -20.65 35.35 -1.75
N VAL A 9 -19.56 34.58 -1.81
CA VAL A 9 -19.62 33.12 -1.97
C VAL A 9 -20.37 32.54 -0.76
N PRO A 10 -21.37 31.65 -0.93
CA PRO A 10 -22.12 31.08 0.19
C PRO A 10 -21.20 30.28 1.12
N SER A 11 -21.09 30.68 2.39
CA SER A 11 -20.38 29.90 3.41
C SER A 11 -21.24 28.73 3.85
N ALA A 12 -20.72 27.52 3.66
CA ALA A 12 -21.42 26.30 3.96
C ALA A 12 -21.23 25.89 5.44
N SER A 13 -22.24 25.27 6.07
CA SER A 13 -22.19 24.89 7.49
C SER A 13 -21.07 23.88 7.79
N ALA A 14 -20.38 24.05 8.92
CA ALA A 14 -19.33 23.13 9.39
C ALA A 14 -19.92 21.84 9.98
N PHE A 15 -19.31 20.69 9.66
CA PHE A 15 -19.62 19.37 10.23
C PHE A 15 -18.76 19.07 11.48
N PRO A 16 -19.17 18.09 12.30
CA PRO A 16 -18.42 17.67 13.49
C PRO A 16 -16.99 17.19 13.21
N ASP A 17 -16.67 16.83 11.97
CA ASP A 17 -15.32 16.39 11.54
C ASP A 17 -14.43 17.53 11.04
N GLY A 18 -14.87 18.78 11.20
CA GLY A 18 -14.14 20.00 10.80
C GLY A 18 -14.28 20.35 9.32
N THR A 19 -14.99 19.57 8.51
CA THR A 19 -15.22 19.88 7.08
C THR A 19 -16.42 20.81 6.91
N THR A 20 -16.40 21.69 5.90
CA THR A 20 -17.55 22.54 5.54
C THR A 20 -18.39 21.88 4.44
N GLU A 21 -19.69 22.20 4.39
CA GLU A 21 -20.56 21.74 3.29
C GLU A 21 -19.99 22.11 1.91
N TYR A 22 -20.18 21.19 0.97
CA TYR A 22 -19.82 21.39 -0.42
C TYR A 22 -20.78 22.38 -1.07
N THR A 23 -20.32 23.58 -1.43
CA THR A 23 -21.04 24.45 -2.36
C THR A 23 -20.70 24.02 -3.79
N PRO A 24 -21.65 23.46 -4.57
CA PRO A 24 -21.38 23.04 -5.93
C PRO A 24 -21.04 24.25 -6.81
N LEU A 25 -19.89 24.22 -7.49
CA LEU A 25 -19.53 25.26 -8.48
C LEU A 25 -20.45 25.24 -9.71
N ARG A 26 -21.11 24.10 -9.97
CA ARG A 26 -22.18 23.96 -10.96
C ARG A 26 -23.49 23.69 -10.25
N LYS A 27 -24.54 24.48 -10.53
CA LYS A 27 -25.90 24.22 -10.02
C LYS A 27 -26.35 22.83 -10.45
N ASN A 28 -26.62 21.95 -9.49
CA ASN A 28 -27.20 20.64 -9.76
C ASN A 28 -28.71 20.71 -9.49
N THR A 29 -29.49 21.10 -10.50
CA THR A 29 -30.94 21.35 -10.41
C THR A 29 -31.80 20.10 -10.23
N THR A 30 -31.20 18.90 -10.21
CA THR A 30 -31.92 17.62 -10.28
C THR A 30 -31.83 16.76 -9.02
N LEU A 31 -31.00 17.13 -8.04
CA LEU A 31 -30.79 16.32 -6.84
C LEU A 31 -31.76 16.75 -5.74
N ASP A 32 -32.89 16.05 -5.65
CA ASP A 32 -33.80 16.18 -4.51
C ASP A 32 -33.21 15.43 -3.30
N PRO A 33 -32.71 16.12 -2.26
CA PRO A 33 -32.05 15.48 -1.14
C PRO A 33 -32.99 14.58 -0.33
N LYS A 34 -34.31 14.71 -0.48
CA LYS A 34 -35.32 13.92 0.24
C LYS A 34 -35.69 12.60 -0.45
N LYS A 35 -35.39 12.43 -1.75
CA LYS A 35 -35.67 11.18 -2.45
C LYS A 35 -34.57 10.13 -2.17
N PRO A 36 -34.95 8.86 -1.88
CA PRO A 36 -33.98 7.79 -1.72
C PRO A 36 -33.21 7.60 -3.03
N HIS A 37 -31.89 7.44 -2.92
CA HIS A 37 -31.03 7.26 -4.09
C HIS A 37 -31.28 5.87 -4.71
N ILE A 38 -31.11 5.70 -6.03
CA ILE A 38 -31.37 4.41 -6.70
C ILE A 38 -30.58 3.25 -6.08
N THR A 39 -29.38 3.52 -5.57
CA THR A 39 -28.52 2.54 -4.89
C THR A 39 -29.05 2.06 -3.53
N GLU A 40 -30.05 2.73 -2.97
CA GLU A 40 -30.73 2.31 -1.74
C GLU A 40 -31.87 1.32 -2.04
N GLN A 41 -32.21 1.14 -3.30
CA GLN A 41 -33.17 0.15 -3.76
C GLN A 41 -32.44 -1.12 -4.20
N PRO A 42 -32.98 -2.32 -3.96
CA PRO A 42 -32.40 -3.55 -4.48
C PRO A 42 -32.45 -3.53 -6.01
N MET A 43 -31.40 -4.07 -6.63
CA MET A 43 -31.35 -4.22 -8.08
C MET A 43 -32.23 -5.40 -8.51
N THR A 44 -33.13 -5.16 -9.46
CA THR A 44 -34.11 -6.10 -10.00
C THR A 44 -34.11 -6.02 -11.52
N LEU A 45 -34.70 -7.00 -12.20
CA LEU A 45 -34.88 -6.98 -13.66
C LEU A 45 -35.67 -5.75 -14.15
N LYS A 46 -36.48 -5.11 -13.30
CA LYS A 46 -37.28 -3.93 -13.67
C LYS A 46 -36.55 -2.59 -13.49
N ASN A 47 -35.47 -2.53 -12.71
CA ASN A 47 -34.78 -1.28 -12.39
C ASN A 47 -33.26 -1.30 -12.62
N TRP A 48 -32.64 -2.42 -13.01
CA TRP A 48 -31.18 -2.52 -13.20
C TRP A 48 -30.58 -1.40 -14.05
N TYR A 49 -31.24 -1.04 -15.16
CA TYR A 49 -30.80 0.04 -16.06
C TYR A 49 -30.78 1.41 -15.39
N LYS A 50 -31.50 1.62 -14.28
CA LYS A 50 -31.48 2.87 -13.51
C LYS A 50 -30.23 2.98 -12.63
N HIS A 51 -29.62 1.86 -12.26
CA HIS A 51 -28.36 1.79 -11.50
C HIS A 51 -27.13 2.05 -12.37
N ILE A 52 -27.28 2.02 -13.70
CA ILE A 52 -26.20 2.24 -14.65
C ILE A 52 -26.07 3.74 -14.96
N ASP A 53 -24.83 4.22 -14.99
CA ASP A 53 -24.47 5.52 -15.53
C ASP A 53 -24.25 5.39 -17.05
N TRP A 54 -25.33 5.55 -17.81
CA TRP A 54 -25.30 5.39 -19.27
C TRP A 54 -24.38 6.40 -19.96
N LEU A 55 -24.18 7.58 -19.38
CA LEU A 55 -23.27 8.58 -19.93
C LEU A 55 -21.83 8.04 -19.89
N ASN A 56 -21.41 7.55 -18.72
CA ASN A 56 -20.09 6.96 -18.57
C ASN A 56 -19.94 5.66 -19.37
N VAL A 57 -20.97 4.81 -19.43
CA VAL A 57 -20.97 3.61 -20.30
C VAL A 57 -20.71 4.00 -21.75
N THR A 58 -21.38 5.02 -22.28
CA THR A 58 -21.19 5.45 -23.66
C THR A 58 -19.73 5.87 -23.91
N PHE A 59 -19.15 6.71 -23.05
CA PHE A 59 -17.81 7.23 -23.30
C PHE A 59 -16.67 6.27 -22.95
N ILE A 60 -16.85 5.39 -21.98
CA ILE A 60 -15.79 4.46 -21.52
C ILE A 60 -15.83 3.13 -22.27
N LEU A 61 -17.01 2.69 -22.71
CA LEU A 61 -17.18 1.38 -23.36
C LEU A 61 -17.60 1.50 -24.83
N VAL A 62 -18.68 2.22 -25.12
CA VAL A 62 -19.26 2.24 -26.47
C VAL A 62 -18.34 2.96 -27.46
N VAL A 63 -17.88 4.18 -27.13
CA VAL A 63 -17.01 4.98 -28.01
C VAL A 63 -15.67 4.25 -28.29
N PRO A 64 -14.96 3.70 -27.29
CA PRO A 64 -13.78 2.88 -27.55
C PRO A 64 -14.05 1.63 -28.37
N ALA A 65 -15.16 0.92 -28.14
CA ALA A 65 -15.54 -0.24 -28.94
C ALA A 65 -15.76 0.13 -30.41
N LEU A 66 -16.43 1.27 -30.67
CA LEU A 66 -16.56 1.81 -32.02
C LEU A 66 -15.20 2.20 -32.62
N GLY A 67 -14.31 2.80 -31.83
CA GLY A 67 -12.94 3.11 -32.26
C GLY A 67 -12.16 1.85 -32.65
N LEU A 68 -12.29 0.77 -31.89
CA LEU A 68 -11.64 -0.51 -32.16
C LEU A 68 -12.21 -1.16 -33.42
N VAL A 69 -13.53 -1.18 -33.58
CA VAL A 69 -14.18 -1.64 -34.81
C VAL A 69 -13.74 -0.80 -36.02
N SER A 70 -13.54 0.51 -35.85
CA SER A 70 -13.09 1.40 -36.92
C SER A 70 -11.69 1.06 -37.45
N THR A 71 -10.84 0.38 -36.66
CA THR A 71 -9.48 0.01 -37.12
C THR A 71 -9.49 -1.01 -38.25
N TYR A 72 -10.64 -1.66 -38.53
CA TYR A 72 -10.77 -2.52 -39.70
C TYR A 72 -10.71 -1.73 -41.02
N TRP A 73 -11.24 -0.50 -41.05
CA TRP A 73 -11.27 0.35 -42.25
C TRP A 73 -10.24 1.48 -42.24
N VAL A 74 -9.71 1.83 -41.07
CA VAL A 74 -8.75 2.91 -40.90
C VAL A 74 -7.38 2.30 -40.59
N PRO A 75 -6.46 2.18 -41.57
CA PRO A 75 -5.15 1.61 -41.32
C PRO A 75 -4.29 2.53 -40.43
N LEU A 76 -3.45 1.93 -39.59
CA LEU A 76 -2.55 2.68 -38.70
C LEU A 76 -1.36 3.25 -39.48
N ASN A 77 -1.29 4.57 -39.60
CA ASN A 77 -0.09 5.26 -40.06
C ASN A 77 1.00 5.24 -38.97
N LEU A 78 2.27 5.04 -39.36
CA LEU A 78 3.41 5.00 -38.43
C LEU A 78 3.58 6.30 -37.62
N TYR A 79 3.44 7.47 -38.25
CA TYR A 79 3.55 8.75 -37.55
C TYR A 79 2.39 8.97 -36.58
N THR A 80 1.18 8.52 -36.95
CA THR A 80 0.03 8.49 -36.04
C THR A 80 0.25 7.54 -34.86
N ALA A 81 0.89 6.39 -35.07
CA ALA A 81 1.24 5.46 -34.01
C ALA A 81 2.23 6.10 -33.01
N ILE A 82 3.31 6.70 -33.52
CA ILE A 82 4.31 7.40 -32.70
C ILE A 82 3.66 8.56 -31.94
N TRP A 83 2.82 9.35 -32.62
CA TRP A 83 2.09 10.44 -32.00
C TRP A 83 1.13 9.97 -30.91
N SER A 84 0.37 8.92 -31.17
CA SER A 84 -0.54 8.32 -30.18
C SER A 84 0.21 7.86 -28.94
N PHE A 85 1.40 7.26 -29.12
CA PHE A 85 2.27 6.84 -28.03
C PHE A 85 2.81 8.03 -27.23
N ILE A 86 3.34 9.08 -27.88
CA ILE A 86 3.82 10.29 -27.19
C ILE A 86 2.67 10.95 -26.42
N TYR A 87 1.50 11.08 -27.05
CA TYR A 87 0.34 11.72 -26.46
C TYR A 87 -0.27 10.89 -25.33
N TYR A 88 -0.15 9.55 -25.37
CA TYR A 88 -0.44 8.67 -24.24
C TYR A 88 0.41 9.04 -23.02
N PHE A 89 1.74 9.20 -23.16
CA PHE A 89 2.58 9.61 -22.03
C PHE A 89 2.25 11.01 -21.53
N TRP A 90 1.96 11.97 -22.42
CA TRP A 90 1.62 13.33 -22.00
C TRP A 90 0.31 13.38 -21.22
N THR A 91 -0.74 12.73 -21.72
CA THR A 91 -2.03 12.64 -21.02
C THR A 91 -1.91 11.84 -19.72
N GLY A 92 -1.11 10.77 -19.71
CA GLY A 92 -0.73 10.04 -18.51
C GLY A 92 -0.03 10.92 -17.46
N LEU A 93 0.94 11.75 -17.85
CA LEU A 93 1.57 12.74 -16.95
C LEU A 93 0.59 13.80 -16.44
N GLY A 94 -0.42 14.15 -17.22
CA GLY A 94 -1.53 15.01 -16.78
C GLY A 94 -2.27 14.41 -15.57
N ILE A 95 -2.45 13.09 -15.54
CA ILE A 95 -3.02 12.36 -14.41
C ILE A 95 -2.00 12.20 -13.28
N THR A 96 -0.86 11.55 -13.55
CA THR A 96 0.10 11.14 -12.51
C THR A 96 0.86 12.32 -11.91
N ALA A 97 1.39 13.24 -12.72
CA ALA A 97 2.10 14.41 -12.21
C ALA A 97 1.12 15.50 -11.78
N GLY A 98 0.07 15.74 -12.58
CA GLY A 98 -0.93 16.78 -12.33
C GLY A 98 -1.96 16.38 -11.28
N TYR A 99 -2.99 15.64 -11.68
CA TYR A 99 -4.15 15.38 -10.82
C TYR A 99 -3.79 14.69 -9.51
N HIS A 100 -2.84 13.77 -9.58
CA HIS A 100 -2.41 12.94 -8.47
C HIS A 100 -1.37 13.64 -7.60
N ARG A 101 -0.12 13.76 -8.06
CA ARG A 101 0.99 14.25 -7.24
C ARG A 101 0.89 15.74 -6.91
N LEU A 102 0.56 16.58 -7.89
CA LEU A 102 0.45 18.03 -7.69
C LEU A 102 -0.83 18.43 -6.95
N TRP A 103 -2.01 18.07 -7.47
CA TRP A 103 -3.28 18.57 -6.92
C TRP A 103 -3.85 17.69 -5.80
N ALA A 104 -3.83 16.35 -5.90
CA ALA A 104 -4.38 15.53 -4.83
C ALA A 104 -3.47 15.51 -3.59
N HIS A 105 -2.15 15.35 -3.78
CA HIS A 105 -1.18 15.14 -2.69
C HIS A 105 -0.29 16.32 -2.37
N ARG A 106 -0.27 17.36 -3.22
CA ARG A 106 0.57 18.56 -3.03
C ARG A 106 2.03 18.20 -2.78
N SER A 107 2.56 17.22 -3.51
CA SER A 107 3.91 16.69 -3.31
C SER A 107 5.01 17.56 -3.91
N TYR A 108 4.65 18.56 -4.72
CA TYR A 108 5.56 19.57 -5.26
C TYR A 108 4.78 20.84 -5.65
N ASN A 109 5.51 21.92 -5.94
CA ASN A 109 4.98 23.16 -6.49
C ASN A 109 5.31 23.27 -7.98
N ALA A 110 4.44 23.89 -8.77
CA ALA A 110 4.60 24.03 -10.21
C ALA A 110 4.37 25.48 -10.68
N THR A 111 5.13 25.92 -11.67
CA THR A 111 4.89 27.21 -12.34
C THR A 111 3.52 27.24 -13.00
N LEU A 112 3.00 28.45 -13.29
CA LEU A 112 1.72 28.59 -13.97
C LEU A 112 1.68 27.86 -15.31
N ALA A 113 2.77 27.95 -16.10
CA ALA A 113 2.86 27.28 -17.40
C ALA A 113 2.75 25.75 -17.26
N LEU A 114 3.46 25.16 -16.29
CA LEU A 114 3.39 23.72 -16.04
C LEU A 114 2.00 23.30 -15.53
N ARG A 115 1.36 24.10 -14.66
CA ARG A 115 -0.02 23.85 -14.21
C ARG A 115 -1.02 23.85 -15.35
N ILE A 116 -0.94 24.83 -16.26
CA ILE A 116 -1.83 24.90 -17.43
C ILE A 116 -1.62 23.67 -18.32
N TRP A 117 -0.35 23.32 -18.60
CA TRP A 117 -0.03 22.15 -19.42
C TRP A 117 -0.57 20.86 -18.80
N LEU A 118 -0.35 20.64 -17.50
CA LEU A 118 -0.86 19.46 -16.77
C LEU A 118 -2.39 19.42 -16.75
N ALA A 119 -3.07 20.56 -16.58
CA ALA A 119 -4.53 20.63 -16.58
C ALA A 119 -5.12 20.33 -17.97
N ALA A 120 -4.45 20.76 -19.04
CA ALA A 120 -4.83 20.47 -20.41
C ALA A 120 -4.61 18.98 -20.77
N MET A 121 -3.44 18.43 -20.43
CA MET A 121 -3.14 17.02 -20.67
C MET A 121 -4.03 16.09 -19.84
N GLY A 122 -4.30 16.43 -18.58
CA GLY A 122 -5.23 15.68 -17.73
C GLY A 122 -6.66 15.70 -18.25
N ALA A 123 -7.10 16.81 -18.86
CA ALA A 123 -8.39 16.85 -19.56
C ALA A 123 -8.41 15.92 -20.79
N GLY A 124 -7.28 15.79 -21.49
CA GLY A 124 -7.10 14.86 -22.60
C GLY A 124 -7.22 13.38 -22.22
N ALA A 125 -7.03 13.02 -20.95
CA ALA A 125 -7.24 11.66 -20.45
C ALA A 125 -8.72 11.31 -20.18
N VAL A 126 -9.60 12.31 -20.09
CA VAL A 126 -11.06 12.11 -19.95
C VAL A 126 -11.46 11.32 -18.69
N GLU A 127 -10.89 11.69 -17.54
CA GLU A 127 -11.14 11.03 -16.23
C GLU A 127 -11.85 11.95 -15.22
N GLY A 128 -12.56 12.96 -15.71
CA GLY A 128 -13.11 14.03 -14.88
C GLY A 128 -12.14 15.20 -14.69
N SER A 129 -12.67 16.32 -14.20
CA SER A 129 -11.86 17.52 -13.94
C SER A 129 -10.84 17.28 -12.83
N ALA A 130 -9.73 18.03 -12.81
CA ALA A 130 -8.72 17.96 -11.76
C ALA A 130 -9.36 18.04 -10.36
N ARG A 131 -10.29 18.99 -10.17
CA ARG A 131 -11.03 19.16 -8.92
C ARG A 131 -11.80 17.91 -8.49
N TRP A 132 -12.56 17.31 -9.39
CA TRP A 132 -13.39 16.13 -9.10
C TRP A 132 -12.52 14.90 -8.83
N TRP A 133 -11.50 14.68 -9.67
CA TRP A 133 -10.57 13.57 -9.57
C TRP A 133 -9.79 13.65 -8.26
N SER A 134 -9.15 14.79 -7.96
CA SER A 134 -8.36 14.96 -6.74
C SER A 134 -9.21 14.86 -5.48
N ARG A 135 -10.46 15.35 -5.48
CA ARG A 135 -11.40 15.12 -4.37
C ARG A 135 -11.68 13.63 -4.15
N GLY A 136 -12.00 12.91 -5.23
CA GLY A 136 -12.25 11.45 -5.17
C GLY A 136 -11.02 10.70 -4.65
N HIS A 137 -9.83 11.07 -5.13
CA HIS A 137 -8.58 10.45 -4.73
C HIS A 137 -8.21 10.72 -3.26
N ARG A 138 -8.42 11.94 -2.77
CA ARG A 138 -8.25 12.25 -1.34
C ARG A 138 -9.22 11.43 -0.48
N ALA A 139 -10.48 11.29 -0.91
CA ALA A 139 -11.47 10.47 -0.21
C ALA A 139 -11.07 8.99 -0.21
N HIS A 140 -10.53 8.48 -1.32
CA HIS A 140 -9.98 7.14 -1.38
C HIS A 140 -8.88 6.94 -0.34
N HIS A 141 -7.83 7.77 -0.30
CA HIS A 141 -6.76 7.67 0.72
C HIS A 141 -7.26 7.75 2.16
N ARG A 142 -8.19 8.67 2.45
CA ARG A 142 -8.70 8.87 3.81
C ARG A 142 -9.56 7.68 4.29
N TYR A 143 -10.24 7.02 3.36
CA TYR A 143 -11.26 6.02 3.67
C TYR A 143 -10.97 4.67 2.98
N THR A 144 -9.71 4.41 2.62
CA THR A 144 -9.28 3.23 1.85
C THR A 144 -9.94 1.98 2.40
N ASP A 145 -10.47 1.14 1.51
CA ASP A 145 -11.08 -0.13 1.89
C ASP A 145 -12.31 -0.05 2.81
N THR A 146 -12.97 1.11 2.89
CA THR A 146 -14.26 1.25 3.59
C THR A 146 -15.40 1.53 2.61
N GLU A 147 -16.65 1.50 3.10
CA GLU A 147 -17.82 1.88 2.28
C GLU A 147 -17.78 3.32 1.75
N LYS A 148 -16.98 4.19 2.39
CA LYS A 148 -16.80 5.59 2.00
C LYS A 148 -15.77 5.78 0.89
N ASP A 149 -14.97 4.77 0.58
CA ASP A 149 -14.04 4.79 -0.55
C ASP A 149 -14.83 4.68 -1.88
N PRO A 150 -14.69 5.68 -2.78
CA PRO A 150 -15.44 5.72 -4.03
C PRO A 150 -15.16 4.53 -4.94
N TYR A 151 -13.98 3.90 -4.89
CA TYR A 151 -13.64 2.81 -5.81
C TYR A 151 -12.97 1.64 -5.09
N SER A 152 -13.45 1.36 -3.87
CA SER A 152 -12.95 0.28 -3.02
C SER A 152 -12.90 -1.08 -3.71
N VAL A 153 -11.73 -1.73 -3.62
CA VAL A 153 -11.52 -3.11 -4.08
C VAL A 153 -12.39 -4.13 -3.31
N ARG A 154 -12.87 -3.78 -2.11
CA ARG A 154 -13.77 -4.65 -1.32
C ARG A 154 -15.11 -4.92 -2.02
N LYS A 155 -15.51 -4.07 -2.97
CA LYS A 155 -16.70 -4.25 -3.81
C LYS A 155 -16.44 -5.20 -5.00
N GLY A 156 -15.22 -5.71 -5.13
CA GLY A 156 -14.79 -6.65 -6.18
C GLY A 156 -13.85 -6.01 -7.20
N LEU A 157 -12.97 -6.82 -7.77
CA LEU A 157 -11.92 -6.37 -8.71
C LEU A 157 -12.48 -5.66 -9.95
N LEU A 158 -13.57 -6.19 -10.52
CA LEU A 158 -14.23 -5.57 -11.67
C LEU A 158 -14.89 -4.23 -11.30
N TYR A 159 -15.40 -4.12 -10.06
CA TYR A 159 -15.97 -2.89 -9.57
C TYR A 159 -14.90 -1.80 -9.43
N SER A 160 -13.77 -2.09 -8.76
CA SER A 160 -12.70 -1.12 -8.58
C SER A 160 -11.97 -0.77 -9.87
N HIS A 161 -11.96 -1.67 -10.86
CA HIS A 161 -11.44 -1.37 -12.19
C HIS A 161 -12.36 -0.39 -12.93
N ILE A 162 -13.60 -0.77 -13.21
CA ILE A 162 -14.50 0.00 -14.09
C ILE A 162 -15.90 0.20 -13.52
N GLY A 163 -16.39 -0.70 -12.67
CA GLY A 163 -17.75 -0.65 -12.13
C GLY A 163 -18.07 0.65 -11.38
N TRP A 164 -17.10 1.24 -10.69
CA TRP A 164 -17.27 2.52 -9.99
C TRP A 164 -17.58 3.69 -10.93
N MET A 165 -17.16 3.63 -12.20
CA MET A 165 -17.47 4.64 -13.23
C MET A 165 -18.81 4.39 -13.91
N VAL A 166 -19.13 3.12 -14.22
CA VAL A 166 -20.33 2.78 -15.02
C VAL A 166 -21.58 2.53 -14.17
N MET A 167 -21.45 2.44 -12.85
CA MET A 167 -22.56 2.32 -11.92
C MET A 167 -22.78 3.65 -11.21
N LYS A 168 -24.05 4.06 -11.05
CA LYS A 168 -24.39 5.26 -10.29
C LYS A 168 -24.01 5.07 -8.83
N GLN A 169 -23.24 6.02 -8.32
CA GLN A 169 -22.85 6.07 -6.91
C GLN A 169 -23.73 7.07 -6.15
N ASN A 170 -24.02 6.78 -4.89
CA ASN A 170 -24.70 7.72 -4.01
C ASN A 170 -23.69 8.76 -3.50
N PRO A 171 -23.80 10.04 -3.88
CA PRO A 171 -22.85 11.06 -3.43
C PRO A 171 -22.83 11.24 -1.91
N LYS A 172 -23.92 10.87 -1.22
CA LYS A 172 -24.01 10.94 0.26
C LYS A 172 -23.16 9.87 0.96
N ARG A 173 -22.78 8.79 0.27
CA ARG A 173 -21.98 7.70 0.83
C ARG A 173 -20.48 7.87 0.62
N ILE A 174 -20.08 8.70 -0.34
CA ILE A 174 -18.66 8.97 -0.62
C ILE A 174 -18.09 9.83 0.51
N GLY A 175 -16.90 9.44 0.99
CA GLY A 175 -16.17 10.18 2.02
C GLY A 175 -15.88 11.64 1.65
N ARG A 176 -15.82 12.50 2.65
CA ARG A 176 -15.52 13.93 2.48
C ARG A 176 -14.09 14.25 2.82
N THR A 177 -13.52 15.19 2.08
CA THR A 177 -12.16 15.70 2.28
C THR A 177 -12.13 17.19 2.05
N ASP A 178 -11.19 17.87 2.69
CA ASP A 178 -10.92 19.26 2.38
C ASP A 178 -10.44 19.40 0.92
N ILE A 179 -10.98 20.40 0.24
CA ILE A 179 -10.69 20.75 -1.16
C ILE A 179 -10.60 22.28 -1.33
N THR A 180 -10.39 23.01 -0.24
CA THR A 180 -10.31 24.48 -0.24
C THR A 180 -9.22 24.96 -1.18
N ASP A 181 -8.04 24.34 -1.11
CA ASP A 181 -6.91 24.61 -2.01
C ASP A 181 -7.24 24.39 -3.50
N LEU A 182 -8.06 23.38 -3.83
CA LEU A 182 -8.52 23.14 -5.21
C LEU A 182 -9.52 24.20 -5.68
N ASN A 183 -10.28 24.81 -4.76
CA ASN A 183 -11.21 25.90 -5.08
C ASN A 183 -10.48 27.25 -5.18
N GLU A 184 -9.29 27.37 -4.61
CA GLU A 184 -8.46 28.57 -4.65
C GLU A 184 -7.49 28.59 -5.85
N ASP A 185 -7.17 27.43 -6.45
CA ASP A 185 -6.35 27.38 -7.66
C ASP A 185 -7.17 27.79 -8.91
N PRO A 186 -6.85 28.95 -9.55
CA PRO A 186 -7.62 29.45 -10.68
C PRO A 186 -7.55 28.54 -11.91
N VAL A 187 -6.45 27.80 -12.11
CA VAL A 187 -6.31 26.84 -13.22
C VAL A 187 -7.28 25.68 -13.03
N VAL A 188 -7.35 25.14 -11.81
CA VAL A 188 -8.26 24.04 -11.45
C VAL A 188 -9.72 24.46 -11.59
N VAL A 189 -10.06 25.66 -11.08
CA VAL A 189 -11.42 26.19 -11.16
C VAL A 189 -11.83 26.43 -12.62
N TRP A 190 -10.98 27.10 -13.41
CA TRP A 190 -11.27 27.35 -14.82
C TRP A 190 -11.46 26.03 -15.58
N GLN A 191 -10.55 25.07 -15.38
CA GLN A 191 -10.63 23.76 -16.02
C GLN A 191 -11.89 22.99 -15.60
N HIS A 192 -12.31 23.07 -14.34
CA HIS A 192 -13.54 22.45 -13.86
C HIS A 192 -14.79 23.08 -14.49
N LEU A 193 -14.84 24.41 -14.61
CA LEU A 193 -15.97 25.12 -15.22
C LEU A 193 -16.09 24.81 -16.72
N HIS A 194 -14.96 24.76 -17.43
CA HIS A 194 -14.90 24.53 -18.89
C HIS A 194 -14.57 23.07 -19.27
N PHE A 195 -14.71 22.12 -18.34
CA PHE A 195 -14.18 20.77 -18.49
C PHE A 195 -14.61 20.06 -19.79
N LEU A 196 -15.87 20.20 -20.21
CA LEU A 196 -16.36 19.55 -21.43
C LEU A 196 -15.64 20.08 -22.68
N SER A 197 -15.43 21.40 -22.75
CA SER A 197 -14.64 22.02 -23.83
C SER A 197 -13.20 21.53 -23.78
N CYS A 198 -12.58 21.47 -22.60
CA CYS A 198 -11.21 20.96 -22.45
C CYS A 198 -11.09 19.49 -22.90
N VAL A 199 -12.06 18.63 -22.56
CA VAL A 199 -12.10 17.23 -22.97
C VAL A 199 -12.24 17.08 -24.47
N ILE A 200 -13.16 17.80 -25.11
CA ILE A 200 -13.35 17.71 -26.57
C ILE A 200 -12.09 18.21 -27.28
N THR A 201 -11.55 19.35 -26.84
CA THR A 201 -10.37 19.95 -27.44
C THR A 201 -9.13 19.07 -27.25
N MET A 202 -8.78 18.72 -26.02
CA MET A 202 -7.53 17.99 -25.73
C MET A 202 -7.66 16.48 -25.93
N GLY A 203 -8.84 15.91 -25.76
CA GLY A 203 -9.08 14.48 -25.95
C GLY A 203 -9.19 14.08 -27.41
N LEU A 204 -9.81 14.91 -28.27
CA LEU A 204 -10.13 14.54 -29.65
C LEU A 204 -9.58 15.53 -30.68
N VAL A 205 -9.88 16.82 -30.56
CA VAL A 205 -9.56 17.81 -31.61
C VAL A 205 -8.05 17.98 -31.77
N PHE A 206 -7.33 18.24 -30.69
CA PHE A 206 -5.88 18.46 -30.70
C PHE A 206 -5.10 17.28 -31.28
N PRO A 207 -5.25 16.03 -30.78
CA PRO A 207 -4.51 14.91 -31.37
C PRO A 207 -4.88 14.64 -32.83
N THR A 208 -6.13 14.89 -33.22
CA THR A 208 -6.59 14.79 -34.61
C THR A 208 -5.96 15.85 -35.50
N MET A 209 -5.93 17.11 -35.05
CA MET A 209 -5.33 18.22 -35.79
C MET A 209 -3.83 18.05 -35.97
N VAL A 210 -3.11 17.53 -34.97
CA VAL A 210 -1.67 17.27 -35.09
C VAL A 210 -1.40 16.25 -36.21
N ALA A 211 -2.16 15.15 -36.26
CA ALA A 211 -2.00 14.15 -37.32
C ALA A 211 -2.47 14.64 -38.69
N GLY A 212 -3.61 15.32 -38.73
CA GLY A 212 -4.20 15.87 -39.95
C GLY A 212 -3.35 16.98 -40.59
N LEU A 213 -2.85 17.93 -39.79
CA LEU A 213 -2.01 19.01 -40.30
C LEU A 213 -0.55 18.57 -40.50
N GLY A 214 -0.06 17.61 -39.71
CA GLY A 214 1.33 17.16 -39.78
C GLY A 214 1.60 16.22 -40.95
N TRP A 215 0.76 15.20 -41.16
CA TRP A 215 0.95 14.18 -42.20
C TRP A 215 -0.34 13.74 -42.88
N ASN A 216 -1.37 14.60 -42.88
CA ASN A 216 -2.65 14.42 -43.57
C ASN A 216 -3.45 13.17 -43.15
N ASP A 217 -3.27 12.70 -41.91
CA ASP A 217 -4.01 11.55 -41.36
C ASP A 217 -5.08 11.97 -40.35
N TRP A 218 -6.12 12.66 -40.84
CA TRP A 218 -7.22 13.16 -40.00
C TRP A 218 -8.01 12.03 -39.33
N ILE A 219 -8.37 10.99 -40.09
CA ILE A 219 -9.19 9.89 -39.58
C ILE A 219 -8.36 9.01 -38.63
N GLY A 220 -7.11 8.70 -38.98
CA GLY A 220 -6.22 7.96 -38.09
C GLY A 220 -5.91 8.73 -36.82
N GLY A 221 -5.70 10.05 -36.90
CA GLY A 221 -5.54 10.92 -35.74
C GLY A 221 -6.75 10.86 -34.78
N PHE A 222 -7.96 10.88 -35.32
CA PHE A 222 -9.18 10.78 -34.53
C PHE A 222 -9.37 9.39 -33.89
N VAL A 223 -9.17 8.32 -34.65
CA VAL A 223 -9.36 6.93 -34.18
C VAL A 223 -8.27 6.52 -33.19
N TYR A 224 -7.00 6.65 -33.58
CA TYR A 224 -5.87 6.13 -32.80
C TYR A 224 -5.40 7.11 -31.72
N ALA A 225 -5.07 8.35 -32.10
CA ALA A 225 -4.53 9.35 -31.16
C ALA A 225 -5.63 10.00 -30.29
N GLY A 226 -6.87 10.02 -30.79
CA GLY A 226 -8.08 10.40 -30.06
C GLY A 226 -8.67 9.24 -29.26
N ILE A 227 -9.55 8.46 -29.89
CA ILE A 227 -10.42 7.49 -29.21
C ILE A 227 -9.64 6.36 -28.51
N LEU A 228 -8.80 5.62 -29.24
CA LEU A 228 -8.14 4.43 -28.69
C LEU A 228 -7.11 4.80 -27.63
N ARG A 229 -6.37 5.90 -27.81
CA ARG A 229 -5.43 6.39 -26.80
C ARG A 229 -6.13 6.85 -25.52
N ILE A 230 -7.32 7.50 -25.60
CA ILE A 230 -8.16 7.77 -24.40
C ILE A 230 -8.47 6.46 -23.68
N PHE A 231 -8.93 5.44 -24.41
CA PHE A 231 -9.26 4.16 -23.82
C PHE A 231 -8.06 3.52 -23.10
N VAL A 232 -6.89 3.48 -23.75
CA VAL A 232 -5.69 2.88 -23.17
C VAL A 232 -5.25 3.62 -21.90
N VAL A 233 -5.27 4.96 -21.89
CA VAL A 233 -4.91 5.71 -20.67
C VAL A 233 -5.90 5.49 -19.54
N GLN A 234 -7.21 5.41 -19.83
CA GLN A 234 -8.22 5.10 -18.83
C GLN A 234 -8.02 3.69 -18.25
N GLN A 235 -7.80 2.67 -19.09
CA GLN A 235 -7.56 1.30 -18.60
C GLN A 235 -6.27 1.21 -17.77
N ALA A 236 -5.23 1.95 -18.15
CA ALA A 236 -4.02 2.08 -17.35
C ALA A 236 -4.34 2.69 -15.98
N THR A 237 -5.02 3.83 -15.90
CA THR A 237 -5.37 4.45 -14.62
C THR A 237 -6.28 3.55 -13.77
N PHE A 238 -7.24 2.87 -14.38
CA PHE A 238 -8.15 1.95 -13.69
C PHE A 238 -7.44 0.72 -13.12
N CYS A 239 -6.29 0.32 -13.68
CA CYS A 239 -5.44 -0.71 -13.08
C CYS A 239 -4.86 -0.28 -11.71
N VAL A 240 -4.71 1.01 -11.44
CA VAL A 240 -4.27 1.51 -10.14
C VAL A 240 -5.29 1.15 -9.06
N ASN A 241 -6.58 1.40 -9.32
CA ASN A 241 -7.66 1.11 -8.38
C ASN A 241 -7.94 -0.40 -8.23
N SER A 242 -7.59 -1.21 -9.25
CA SER A 242 -7.83 -2.65 -9.24
C SER A 242 -6.56 -3.46 -8.96
N LEU A 243 -5.67 -3.59 -9.94
CA LEU A 243 -4.47 -4.42 -9.85
C LEU A 243 -3.55 -3.97 -8.71
N ALA A 244 -3.38 -2.67 -8.48
CA ALA A 244 -2.52 -2.16 -7.41
C ALA A 244 -3.12 -2.35 -5.99
N HIS A 245 -4.37 -2.83 -5.90
CA HIS A 245 -5.02 -3.24 -4.66
C HIS A 245 -5.19 -4.76 -4.54
N TRP A 246 -4.71 -5.54 -5.51
CA TRP A 246 -4.93 -6.99 -5.56
C TRP A 246 -3.64 -7.79 -5.78
N LEU A 247 -2.75 -7.32 -6.65
CA LEU A 247 -1.53 -8.00 -7.04
C LEU A 247 -0.29 -7.29 -6.48
N GLY A 248 0.62 -8.05 -5.87
CA GLY A 248 1.91 -7.54 -5.38
C GLY A 248 2.13 -7.70 -3.89
N ASP A 249 3.17 -7.04 -3.40
CA ASP A 249 3.64 -7.13 -2.03
C ASP A 249 3.19 -5.94 -1.18
N GLN A 250 3.22 -6.12 0.14
CA GLN A 250 2.96 -5.06 1.12
C GLN A 250 4.20 -4.87 1.98
N PRO A 251 5.22 -4.15 1.49
CA PRO A 251 6.49 -3.96 2.18
C PRO A 251 6.46 -2.90 3.29
N PHE A 252 5.44 -2.05 3.37
CA PHE A 252 5.35 -0.98 4.37
C PHE A 252 4.18 -1.15 5.34
N ASP A 253 2.99 -1.49 4.84
CA ASP A 253 1.80 -1.70 5.66
C ASP A 253 0.82 -2.68 4.98
N ASP A 254 0.14 -3.54 5.74
CA ASP A 254 -0.84 -4.51 5.26
C ASP A 254 -2.24 -4.33 5.87
N ARG A 255 -2.50 -3.23 6.60
CA ARG A 255 -3.83 -2.91 7.15
C ARG A 255 -4.90 -2.73 6.07
N ASN A 256 -4.50 -2.18 4.93
CA ASN A 256 -5.33 -1.98 3.75
C ASN A 256 -4.77 -2.78 2.57
N SER A 257 -5.50 -2.82 1.46
CA SER A 257 -5.22 -3.58 0.25
C SER A 257 -4.14 -3.07 -0.74
N PRO A 258 -3.63 -1.82 -0.70
CA PRO A 258 -2.60 -1.34 -1.61
C PRO A 258 -1.34 -2.22 -1.62
N ARG A 259 -0.79 -2.48 -2.81
CA ARG A 259 0.33 -3.37 -3.07
C ARG A 259 1.35 -2.76 -4.02
N ASP A 260 2.61 -3.09 -3.79
CA ASP A 260 3.72 -2.78 -4.68
C ASP A 260 3.89 -3.90 -5.71
N HIS A 261 3.85 -3.56 -7.00
CA HIS A 261 4.04 -4.52 -8.07
C HIS A 261 4.64 -3.89 -9.34
N VAL A 262 5.74 -4.47 -9.83
CA VAL A 262 6.50 -3.91 -10.96
C VAL A 262 5.73 -3.91 -12.28
N ILE A 263 4.96 -4.96 -12.58
CA ILE A 263 4.16 -5.01 -13.82
C ILE A 263 3.04 -3.97 -13.75
N THR A 264 2.43 -3.81 -12.57
CA THR A 264 1.44 -2.76 -12.35
C THR A 264 2.08 -1.40 -12.56
N ALA A 265 3.32 -1.18 -12.09
CA ALA A 265 4.03 0.08 -12.31
C ALA A 265 4.29 0.36 -13.80
N PHE A 266 4.64 -0.66 -14.61
CA PHE A 266 4.79 -0.50 -16.05
C PHE A 266 3.49 -0.11 -16.75
N VAL A 267 2.38 -0.79 -16.44
CA VAL A 267 1.07 -0.49 -17.02
C VAL A 267 0.57 0.89 -16.61
N THR A 268 0.90 1.34 -15.40
CA THR A 268 0.33 2.55 -14.78
C THR A 268 1.30 3.73 -14.72
N LEU A 269 2.35 3.76 -15.55
CA LEU A 269 3.31 4.88 -15.61
C LEU A 269 3.98 5.22 -14.25
N GLY A 270 4.28 4.20 -13.46
CA GLY A 270 4.94 4.30 -12.16
C GLY A 270 4.03 4.22 -10.95
N GLU A 271 2.71 4.17 -11.13
CA GLU A 271 1.71 4.21 -10.05
C GLU A 271 1.51 2.87 -9.32
N GLY A 272 2.19 1.81 -9.76
CA GLY A 272 2.08 0.46 -9.21
C GLY A 272 2.90 0.18 -7.95
N TYR A 273 3.72 1.12 -7.47
CA TYR A 273 4.31 1.06 -6.12
C TYR A 273 3.32 1.65 -5.11
N HIS A 274 2.14 1.00 -5.04
CA HIS A 274 0.95 1.57 -4.43
C HIS A 274 0.93 1.41 -2.91
N ASN A 275 1.62 0.40 -2.37
CA ASN A 275 1.78 0.26 -0.93
C ASN A 275 2.63 1.39 -0.35
N PHE A 276 3.75 1.72 -1.03
CA PHE A 276 4.55 2.90 -0.66
C PHE A 276 3.71 4.17 -0.75
N HIS A 277 2.97 4.34 -1.85
CA HIS A 277 2.16 5.52 -2.08
C HIS A 277 1.09 5.75 -1.00
N HIS A 278 0.38 4.70 -0.56
CA HIS A 278 -0.63 4.82 0.49
C HIS A 278 -0.04 5.06 1.88
N GLU A 279 1.16 4.55 2.14
CA GLU A 279 1.85 4.81 3.41
C GLU A 279 2.47 6.22 3.46
N PHE A 280 3.00 6.70 2.34
CA PHE A 280 3.72 7.97 2.23
C PHE A 280 3.15 8.90 1.14
N PRO A 281 1.86 9.29 1.23
CA PRO A 281 1.13 9.91 0.11
C PRO A 281 1.69 11.27 -0.35
N SER A 282 2.37 12.00 0.54
CA SER A 282 2.97 13.29 0.19
C SER A 282 4.36 13.19 -0.47
N ASP A 283 4.96 12.00 -0.61
CA ASP A 283 6.20 11.85 -1.38
C ASP A 283 5.91 12.09 -2.87
N TYR A 284 6.75 12.85 -3.57
CA TYR A 284 6.56 13.06 -5.00
C TYR A 284 6.89 11.79 -5.82
N ARG A 285 7.49 10.77 -5.20
CA ARG A 285 7.87 9.51 -5.83
C ARG A 285 6.92 8.43 -5.35
N ASN A 286 6.43 7.59 -6.26
CA ASN A 286 5.88 6.31 -5.87
C ASN A 286 6.99 5.26 -5.80
N ALA A 287 7.95 5.37 -6.73
CA ALA A 287 9.10 4.49 -6.77
C ALA A 287 10.35 5.15 -6.17
N ILE A 288 10.72 4.77 -4.95
CA ILE A 288 11.81 5.43 -4.20
C ILE A 288 13.23 5.10 -4.68
N ARG A 289 13.45 3.95 -5.32
CA ARG A 289 14.77 3.59 -5.86
C ARG A 289 14.96 4.22 -7.23
N TRP A 290 16.19 4.60 -7.56
CA TRP A 290 16.50 5.30 -8.81
C TRP A 290 16.16 4.47 -10.05
N TRP A 291 16.34 3.15 -10.00
CA TRP A 291 16.09 2.21 -11.09
C TRP A 291 14.64 1.73 -11.21
N GLN A 292 13.82 1.94 -10.18
CA GLN A 292 12.43 1.52 -10.23
C GLN A 292 11.66 2.43 -11.21
N TYR A 293 10.90 1.79 -12.09
CA TYR A 293 10.16 2.45 -13.16
C TYR A 293 9.10 3.39 -12.60
N ASP A 294 9.34 4.69 -12.78
CA ASP A 294 8.43 5.77 -12.44
C ASP A 294 8.76 6.96 -13.35
N PRO A 295 8.27 6.96 -14.60
CA PRO A 295 8.51 8.04 -15.54
C PRO A 295 8.05 9.39 -14.98
N THR A 296 6.98 9.40 -14.20
CA THR A 296 6.44 10.60 -13.55
C THR A 296 7.44 11.23 -12.58
N LYS A 297 8.10 10.43 -11.74
CA LYS A 297 9.20 10.89 -10.85
C LYS A 297 10.32 11.55 -11.65
N TRP A 298 10.73 10.93 -12.75
CA TRP A 298 11.82 11.47 -13.58
C TRP A 298 11.39 12.76 -14.27
N SER A 299 10.16 12.84 -14.81
CA SER A 299 9.62 14.07 -15.40
C SER A 299 9.57 15.22 -14.40
N ILE A 300 9.04 14.99 -13.18
CA ILE A 300 9.00 16.02 -12.13
C ILE A 300 10.41 16.46 -11.72
N TRP A 301 11.35 15.52 -11.61
CA TRP A 301 12.75 15.84 -11.32
C TRP A 301 13.40 16.70 -12.42
N VAL A 302 13.16 16.38 -13.69
CA VAL A 302 13.63 17.20 -14.82
C VAL A 302 13.02 18.60 -14.78
N TRP A 303 11.71 18.71 -14.54
CA TRP A 303 11.05 20.01 -14.40
C TRP A 303 11.61 20.82 -13.24
N LYS A 304 12.05 20.19 -12.16
CA LYS A 304 12.78 20.88 -11.09
C LYS A 304 14.10 21.46 -11.59
N GLN A 305 14.88 20.70 -12.36
CA GLN A 305 16.15 21.20 -12.92
C GLN A 305 15.94 22.37 -13.89
N LEU A 306 14.81 22.37 -14.62
CA LEU A 306 14.42 23.44 -15.54
C LEU A 306 13.74 24.63 -14.85
N GLY A 307 13.57 24.62 -13.53
CA GLY A 307 12.88 25.68 -12.78
C GLY A 307 11.36 25.72 -12.98
N LEU A 308 10.76 24.68 -13.56
CA LEU A 308 9.31 24.56 -13.77
C LEU A 308 8.59 23.96 -12.55
N ALA A 309 9.31 23.25 -11.69
CA ALA A 309 8.83 22.67 -10.44
C ALA A 309 9.76 23.01 -9.27
N SER A 310 9.21 23.10 -8.05
CA SER A 310 9.97 23.35 -6.82
C SER A 310 9.42 22.51 -5.66
N ASP A 311 10.13 22.49 -4.54
CA ASP A 311 9.67 21.89 -3.27
C ASP A 311 9.19 20.44 -3.37
N LEU A 312 9.90 19.63 -4.17
CA LEU A 312 9.66 18.19 -4.28
C LEU A 312 9.82 17.54 -2.91
N LYS A 313 8.70 17.11 -2.33
CA LYS A 313 8.63 16.51 -0.99
C LYS A 313 9.09 15.06 -1.03
N THR A 314 9.99 14.71 -0.12
CA THR A 314 10.40 13.31 0.10
C THR A 314 10.37 12.99 1.57
N PHE A 315 9.93 11.78 1.92
CA PHE A 315 10.06 11.31 3.29
C PHE A 315 11.53 11.02 3.64
N ARG A 316 11.87 11.19 4.92
CA ARG A 316 13.21 10.85 5.43
C ARG A 316 13.42 9.35 5.30
N GLN A 317 14.60 8.96 4.81
CA GLN A 317 14.94 7.56 4.58
C GLN A 317 14.76 6.69 5.83
N ASN A 318 15.10 7.23 7.01
CA ASN A 318 14.88 6.56 8.29
C ASN A 318 13.42 6.18 8.56
N GLU A 319 12.45 7.02 8.21
CA GLU A 319 11.03 6.70 8.44
C GLU A 319 10.53 5.64 7.45
N ILE A 320 11.01 5.68 6.21
CA ILE A 320 10.75 4.64 5.20
C ILE A 320 11.32 3.29 5.66
N ASP A 321 12.54 3.28 6.18
CA ASP A 321 13.20 2.05 6.62
C ASP A 321 12.60 1.51 7.93
N LYS A 322 12.16 2.38 8.85
CA LYS A 322 11.35 1.96 10.00
C LYS A 322 10.09 1.23 9.57
N GLY A 323 9.31 1.80 8.65
CA GLY A 323 8.08 1.16 8.15
C GLY A 323 8.37 -0.21 7.52
N ARG A 324 9.40 -0.29 6.67
CA ARG A 324 9.81 -1.57 6.07
C ARG A 324 10.25 -2.60 7.12
N LEU A 325 11.05 -2.18 8.10
CA LEU A 325 11.54 -3.08 9.15
C LEU A 325 10.39 -3.57 10.05
N GLN A 326 9.46 -2.69 10.41
CA GLN A 326 8.26 -3.04 11.19
C GLN A 326 7.43 -4.08 10.45
N GLN A 327 7.21 -3.89 9.15
CA GLN A 327 6.44 -4.82 8.34
C GLN A 327 7.16 -6.17 8.12
N MET A 328 8.49 -6.16 7.98
CA MET A 328 9.29 -7.38 7.98
C MET A 328 9.22 -8.11 9.33
N GLN A 329 9.33 -7.39 10.44
CA GLN A 329 9.22 -7.95 11.79
C GLN A 329 7.87 -8.62 11.99
N LYS A 330 6.77 -7.96 11.60
CA LYS A 330 5.43 -8.55 11.63
C LYS A 330 5.34 -9.86 10.84
N LYS A 331 5.89 -9.91 9.62
CA LYS A 331 5.93 -11.14 8.80
C LYS A 331 6.76 -12.24 9.46
N LEU A 332 7.90 -11.88 10.07
CA LEU A 332 8.73 -12.82 10.82
C LEU A 332 7.99 -13.38 12.03
N ASP A 333 7.26 -12.54 12.77
CA ASP A 333 6.47 -12.98 13.93
C ASP A 333 5.34 -13.93 13.51
N GLN A 334 4.64 -13.63 12.40
CA GLN A 334 3.64 -14.54 11.83
C GLN A 334 4.23 -15.88 11.38
N GLN A 335 5.44 -15.91 10.85
CA GLN A 335 6.15 -17.16 10.51
C GLN A 335 6.56 -17.91 11.78
N ARG A 336 7.06 -17.18 12.78
CA ARG A 336 7.52 -17.71 14.06
C ARG A 336 6.40 -18.45 14.79
N VAL A 337 5.17 -17.92 14.81
CA VAL A 337 4.00 -18.56 15.46
C VAL A 337 3.64 -19.92 14.86
N LYS A 338 4.03 -20.20 13.61
CA LYS A 338 3.74 -21.48 12.93
C LYS A 338 4.73 -22.59 13.29
N LEU A 339 5.82 -22.26 13.99
CA LEU A 339 6.86 -23.21 14.36
C LEU A 339 6.68 -23.62 15.83
N ASP A 340 7.03 -24.88 16.12
CA ASP A 340 7.12 -25.35 17.51
C ASP A 340 8.43 -24.87 18.13
N TRP A 341 8.31 -24.07 19.19
CA TRP A 341 9.43 -23.53 19.97
C TRP A 341 9.51 -24.14 21.38
N GLY A 342 8.74 -25.20 21.61
CA GLY A 342 8.49 -25.81 22.91
C GLY A 342 7.66 -24.94 23.85
N VAL A 343 7.51 -25.41 25.08
CA VAL A 343 6.77 -24.71 26.13
C VAL A 343 7.48 -23.38 26.46
N PRO A 344 6.76 -22.24 26.47
CA PRO A 344 7.30 -20.96 26.90
C PRO A 344 7.88 -21.02 28.31
N LEU A 345 9.02 -20.38 28.55
CA LEU A 345 9.76 -20.47 29.82
C LEU A 345 8.91 -20.10 31.04
N GLU A 346 8.07 -19.07 30.90
CA GLU A 346 7.16 -18.61 31.94
C GLU A 346 6.09 -19.64 32.36
N GLN A 347 5.76 -20.57 31.46
CA GLN A 347 4.81 -21.65 31.71
C GLN A 347 5.49 -22.89 32.31
N LEU A 348 6.83 -22.98 32.27
CA LEU A 348 7.56 -24.10 32.84
C LEU A 348 7.52 -24.04 34.38
N PRO A 349 7.31 -25.15 35.10
CA PRO A 349 7.39 -25.18 36.56
C PRO A 349 8.82 -24.90 37.05
N VAL A 350 8.96 -24.31 38.25
CA VAL A 350 10.27 -24.28 38.93
C VAL A 350 10.44 -25.60 39.68
N ILE A 351 11.57 -26.27 39.50
CA ILE A 351 11.88 -27.58 40.07
C ILE A 351 13.16 -27.46 40.89
N ASP A 352 13.16 -28.03 42.09
CA ASP A 352 14.33 -28.06 42.97
C ASP A 352 15.40 -29.05 42.50
N TRP A 353 16.64 -28.84 42.92
CA TRP A 353 17.77 -29.70 42.55
C TRP A 353 17.57 -31.16 42.99
N ASP A 354 17.00 -31.36 44.17
CA ASP A 354 16.76 -32.70 44.71
C ASP A 354 15.66 -33.40 43.89
N ASP A 355 14.55 -32.72 43.61
CA ASP A 355 13.47 -33.23 42.77
C ASP A 355 13.94 -33.56 41.35
N PHE A 356 14.75 -32.70 40.74
CA PHE A 356 15.36 -32.93 39.42
C PHE A 356 16.20 -34.21 39.41
N ARG A 357 17.05 -34.40 40.43
CA ARG A 357 17.90 -35.59 40.55
C ARG A 357 17.11 -36.85 40.89
N GLU A 358 16.08 -36.74 41.71
CA GLU A 358 15.21 -37.87 42.06
C GLU A 358 14.44 -38.35 40.83
N GLN A 359 13.83 -37.45 40.08
CA GLN A 359 13.14 -37.79 38.84
C GLN A 359 14.08 -38.42 37.79
N ALA A 360 15.32 -37.95 37.70
CA ALA A 360 16.34 -38.54 36.83
C ALA A 360 16.71 -39.97 37.27
N LYS A 361 16.89 -40.21 38.58
CA LYS A 361 17.11 -41.55 39.14
C LYS A 361 15.91 -42.48 38.93
N GLY A 362 14.70 -41.93 38.91
CA GLY A 362 13.45 -42.62 38.61
C GLY A 362 13.30 -43.08 37.16
N GLY A 363 14.32 -42.90 36.31
CA GLY A 363 14.37 -43.42 34.94
C GLY A 363 14.06 -42.39 33.85
N ARG A 364 13.78 -41.14 34.20
CA ARG A 364 13.65 -40.05 33.22
C ARG A 364 15.02 -39.54 32.77
N GLY A 365 15.21 -39.37 31.47
CA GLY A 365 16.40 -38.75 30.89
C GLY A 365 16.39 -37.24 31.06
N LEU A 366 16.51 -36.72 32.28
CA LEU A 366 16.51 -35.27 32.52
C LEU A 366 17.92 -34.69 32.49
N VAL A 367 18.11 -33.58 31.77
CA VAL A 367 19.37 -32.83 31.72
C VAL A 367 19.10 -31.34 31.92
N ALA A 368 19.90 -30.68 32.77
CA ALA A 368 19.84 -29.24 32.93
C ALA A 368 20.84 -28.55 31.98
N ILE A 369 20.37 -27.57 31.20
CA ILE A 369 21.21 -26.75 30.32
C ILE A 369 20.75 -25.30 30.48
N ALA A 370 21.68 -24.42 30.83
CA ALA A 370 21.46 -23.00 31.13
C ALA A 370 20.29 -22.77 32.12
N GLY A 371 20.22 -23.57 33.18
CA GLY A 371 19.15 -23.47 34.19
C GLY A 371 17.78 -23.98 33.75
N ILE A 372 17.66 -24.56 32.54
CA ILE A 372 16.42 -25.14 32.02
C ILE A 372 16.56 -26.66 32.01
N ILE A 373 15.53 -27.34 32.52
CA ILE A 373 15.45 -28.80 32.57
C ILE A 373 14.79 -29.28 31.28
N HIS A 374 15.47 -30.20 30.60
CA HIS A 374 15.02 -30.83 29.37
C HIS A 374 14.82 -32.32 29.60
N ASP A 375 13.71 -32.86 29.10
CA ASP A 375 13.44 -34.29 29.07
C ASP A 375 13.89 -34.86 27.72
N VAL A 376 15.06 -35.48 27.74
CA VAL A 376 15.69 -36.09 26.56
C VAL A 376 15.46 -37.61 26.50
N THR A 377 14.55 -38.17 27.32
CA THR A 377 14.34 -39.63 27.45
C THR A 377 14.23 -40.34 26.10
N ASP A 378 13.36 -39.83 25.23
CA ASP A 378 13.14 -40.41 23.91
C ASP A 378 14.27 -40.09 22.92
N PHE A 379 14.94 -38.96 23.12
CA PHE A 379 16.01 -38.49 22.23
C PHE A 379 17.35 -39.18 22.46
N ILE A 380 17.59 -39.79 23.63
CA ILE A 380 18.86 -40.47 23.96
C ILE A 380 19.32 -41.41 22.86
N LYS A 381 18.38 -42.15 22.24
CA LYS A 381 18.70 -43.15 21.22
C LYS A 381 19.08 -42.55 19.86
N GLU A 382 18.58 -41.35 19.59
CA GLU A 382 18.75 -40.61 18.34
C GLU A 382 19.89 -39.58 18.41
N HIS A 383 20.49 -39.38 19.59
CA HIS A 383 21.56 -38.42 19.79
C HIS A 383 22.78 -38.72 18.90
N PRO A 384 23.18 -37.83 17.97
CA PRO A 384 24.25 -38.10 17.00
C PRO A 384 25.63 -38.36 17.62
N GLY A 385 25.91 -37.78 18.79
CA GLY A 385 27.14 -38.06 19.56
C GLY A 385 27.13 -39.41 20.28
N GLY A 386 26.06 -40.19 20.15
CA GLY A 386 25.88 -41.49 20.78
C GLY A 386 25.30 -41.44 22.18
N LYS A 387 24.71 -42.57 22.60
CA LYS A 387 24.01 -42.76 23.88
C LYS A 387 24.91 -42.55 25.10
N ALA A 388 26.18 -42.94 25.01
CA ALA A 388 27.11 -42.88 26.14
C ALA A 388 27.34 -41.44 26.62
N LEU A 389 27.50 -40.49 25.70
CA LEU A 389 27.73 -39.09 26.03
C LEU A 389 26.53 -38.45 26.72
N ILE A 390 25.32 -38.67 26.20
CA ILE A 390 24.10 -38.10 26.79
C ILE A 390 23.74 -38.78 28.12
N ASN A 391 23.94 -40.10 28.25
CA ASN A 391 23.73 -40.81 29.51
C ASN A 391 24.63 -40.30 30.64
N SER A 392 25.86 -39.88 30.31
CA SER A 392 26.79 -39.31 31.30
C SER A 392 26.32 -37.98 31.90
N ALA A 393 25.38 -37.30 31.21
CA ALA A 393 24.81 -36.00 31.56
C ALA A 393 23.46 -36.08 32.30
N ILE A 394 22.83 -37.26 32.37
CA ILE A 394 21.53 -37.44 33.03
C ILE A 394 21.63 -37.06 34.52
N GLY A 395 20.69 -36.25 35.00
CA GLY A 395 20.62 -35.75 36.38
C GLY A 395 21.69 -34.70 36.73
N LYS A 396 22.36 -34.13 35.72
CA LYS A 396 23.43 -33.12 35.89
C LYS A 396 23.13 -31.86 35.10
N ASP A 397 23.88 -30.81 35.44
CA ASP A 397 24.01 -29.63 34.59
C ASP A 397 25.06 -29.91 33.50
N ALA A 398 24.60 -29.93 32.26
CA ALA A 398 25.40 -30.18 31.06
C ALA A 398 25.69 -28.91 30.26
N THR A 399 25.47 -27.72 30.84
CA THR A 399 25.64 -26.43 30.15
C THR A 399 27.02 -26.29 29.52
N ALA A 400 28.08 -26.57 30.28
CA ALA A 400 29.45 -26.46 29.78
C ALA A 400 29.73 -27.47 28.66
N ILE A 401 29.23 -28.70 28.79
CA ILE A 401 29.40 -29.77 27.80
C ILE A 401 28.71 -29.38 26.48
N PHE A 402 27.51 -28.80 26.57
CA PHE A 402 26.65 -28.44 25.45
C PHE A 402 27.11 -27.17 24.71
N ASN A 403 27.64 -26.18 25.45
CA ASN A 403 28.03 -24.87 24.93
C ASN A 403 29.55 -24.73 24.66
N GLY A 404 30.21 -25.79 24.18
CA GLY A 404 31.59 -25.70 23.69
C GLY A 404 32.71 -26.07 24.66
N GLY A 405 32.40 -26.48 25.89
CA GLY A 405 33.38 -27.08 26.81
C GLY A 405 33.78 -28.49 26.40
N VAL A 406 32.91 -29.21 25.67
CA VAL A 406 33.23 -30.48 25.01
C VAL A 406 32.84 -30.42 23.53
N TYR A 407 31.61 -30.01 23.25
CA TYR A 407 31.14 -29.82 21.89
C TYR A 407 30.28 -28.57 21.81
N LEU A 408 30.55 -27.71 20.82
CA LEU A 408 29.75 -26.52 20.59
C LEU A 408 28.56 -26.89 19.70
N HIS A 409 27.40 -27.10 20.32
CA HIS A 409 26.20 -27.54 19.60
C HIS A 409 25.71 -26.46 18.62
N SER A 410 25.21 -26.92 17.46
CA SER A 410 24.73 -26.04 16.40
C SER A 410 23.38 -25.41 16.73
N ASN A 411 22.99 -24.35 16.01
CA ASN A 411 21.65 -23.76 16.11
C ASN A 411 20.52 -24.81 15.96
N ALA A 412 20.72 -25.83 15.11
CA ALA A 412 19.74 -26.90 14.94
C ALA A 412 19.57 -27.74 16.21
N ALA A 413 20.68 -28.07 16.89
CA ALA A 413 20.64 -28.79 18.16
C ALA A 413 19.98 -27.96 19.28
N HIS A 414 20.25 -26.65 19.34
CA HIS A 414 19.57 -25.78 20.29
C HIS A 414 18.06 -25.62 19.99
N ASN A 415 17.67 -25.54 18.71
CA ASN A 415 16.26 -25.50 18.31
C ASN A 415 15.54 -26.80 18.69
N LEU A 416 16.17 -27.96 18.46
CA LEU A 416 15.62 -29.24 18.87
C LEU A 416 15.51 -29.36 20.39
N LEU A 417 16.53 -28.93 21.13
CA LEU A 417 16.51 -28.92 22.59
C LEU A 417 15.34 -28.07 23.13
N SER A 418 14.96 -26.99 22.43
CA SER A 418 13.85 -26.13 22.83
C SER A 418 12.51 -26.84 22.99
N THR A 419 12.26 -27.90 22.20
CA THR A 419 11.00 -28.65 22.23
C THR A 419 10.93 -29.64 23.40
N MET A 420 12.06 -29.88 24.07
CA MET A 420 12.20 -30.86 25.15
C MET A 420 12.11 -30.24 26.55
N ARG A 421 11.77 -28.95 26.68
CA ARG A 421 11.74 -28.26 27.97
C ARG A 421 10.61 -28.74 28.86
N VAL A 422 10.91 -29.02 30.12
CA VAL A 422 9.94 -29.49 31.12
C VAL A 422 9.97 -28.74 32.44
N GLY A 423 10.99 -27.91 32.70
CA GLY A 423 11.08 -27.14 33.95
C GLY A 423 12.20 -26.11 33.94
N ILE A 424 12.20 -25.24 34.94
CA ILE A 424 13.29 -24.32 35.28
C ILE A 424 13.90 -24.79 36.60
N LEU A 425 15.21 -24.95 36.65
CA LEU A 425 15.92 -25.41 37.84
C LEU A 425 16.04 -24.27 38.86
N ARG A 426 15.69 -24.52 40.13
CA ARG A 426 15.87 -23.53 41.21
C ARG A 426 17.36 -23.21 41.37
N GLY A 427 17.70 -21.93 41.40
CA GLY A 427 19.07 -21.43 41.36
C GLY A 427 19.64 -21.25 39.94
N GLY A 428 18.83 -21.41 38.88
CA GLY A 428 19.21 -21.24 37.47
C GLY A 428 19.50 -19.80 37.02
N CYS A 429 19.84 -18.90 37.95
CA CYS A 429 20.24 -17.50 37.72
C CYS A 429 19.29 -16.72 36.80
N GLU A 430 19.76 -16.25 35.63
CA GLU A 430 19.03 -15.33 34.74
C GLU A 430 17.63 -15.82 34.36
N VAL A 431 17.43 -17.13 34.16
CA VAL A 431 16.13 -17.70 33.78
C VAL A 431 15.13 -17.65 34.95
N GLU A 432 15.61 -17.88 36.17
CA GLU A 432 14.77 -17.77 37.37
C GLU A 432 14.50 -16.30 37.71
N ILE A 433 15.48 -15.40 37.54
CA ILE A 433 15.30 -13.95 37.69
C ILE A 433 14.28 -13.43 36.68
N TRP A 434 14.32 -13.88 35.42
CA TRP A 434 13.31 -13.52 34.41
C TRP A 434 11.90 -13.96 34.84
N LYS A 435 11.77 -15.18 35.34
CA LYS A 435 10.48 -15.70 35.81
C LYS A 435 9.98 -14.97 37.08
N ARG A 436 10.86 -14.70 38.05
CA ARG A 436 10.53 -13.94 39.27
C ARG A 436 10.21 -12.49 38.96
N ALA A 437 11.01 -11.82 38.13
CA ALA A 437 10.74 -10.46 37.66
C ALA A 437 9.40 -10.37 36.92
N GLN A 438 9.00 -11.39 36.15
CA GLN A 438 7.65 -11.48 35.56
C GLN A 438 6.53 -11.69 36.59
N MET A 439 6.76 -12.48 37.64
CA MET A 439 5.77 -12.67 38.71
C MET A 439 5.63 -11.43 39.62
N GLU A 440 6.70 -10.67 39.81
CA GLU A 440 6.78 -9.53 40.71
C GLU A 440 6.44 -8.18 40.03
N ASN A 441 6.74 -8.00 38.74
CA ASN A 441 6.33 -6.81 37.98
C ASN A 441 4.99 -7.03 37.26
N LYS A 442 3.95 -6.30 37.69
CA LYS A 442 2.72 -6.11 36.89
C LYS A 442 2.94 -5.30 35.60
N ASP A 443 4.13 -4.71 35.42
CA ASP A 443 4.50 -3.83 34.30
C ASP A 443 5.67 -4.39 33.44
N VAL A 444 5.81 -5.71 33.29
CA VAL A 444 6.64 -6.22 32.19
C VAL A 444 5.91 -5.90 30.89
N SER A 445 6.30 -4.80 30.23
CA SER A 445 5.73 -4.42 28.94
C SER A 445 6.02 -5.54 27.93
N TYR A 446 5.01 -6.35 27.63
CA TYR A 446 5.09 -7.23 26.48
C TYR A 446 5.37 -6.35 25.26
N VAL A 447 6.44 -6.67 24.52
CA VAL A 447 6.58 -6.11 23.18
C VAL A 447 5.50 -6.79 22.37
N ASN A 448 4.35 -6.16 22.26
CA ASN A 448 3.28 -6.64 21.42
C ASN A 448 3.47 -6.02 20.03
N ASP A 449 3.09 -6.75 19.00
CA ASP A 449 2.91 -6.17 17.68
C ASP A 449 1.69 -5.22 17.69
N SER A 450 1.47 -4.55 16.56
CA SER A 450 0.34 -3.64 16.39
C SER A 450 -1.04 -4.31 16.48
N ALA A 451 -1.11 -5.65 16.47
CA ALA A 451 -2.32 -6.43 16.68
C ALA A 451 -2.47 -6.94 18.12
N GLY A 452 -1.58 -6.53 19.04
CA GLY A 452 -1.60 -6.99 20.43
C GLY A 452 -1.02 -8.38 20.64
N GLN A 453 -0.42 -8.99 19.61
CA GLN A 453 0.23 -10.30 19.72
C GLN A 453 1.63 -10.16 20.29
N ARG A 454 1.99 -11.05 21.20
CA ARG A 454 3.29 -10.99 21.87
C ARG A 454 4.44 -11.35 20.95
N ILE A 455 5.42 -10.44 20.87
CA ILE A 455 6.68 -10.62 20.16
C ILE A 455 7.72 -11.19 21.13
N ILE A 456 8.29 -12.34 20.80
CA ILE A 456 9.48 -12.89 21.47
C ILE A 456 10.66 -12.70 20.53
N ARG A 457 11.50 -11.69 20.79
CA ARG A 457 12.67 -11.40 19.95
C ARG A 457 13.71 -12.52 20.05
N SER A 458 14.40 -12.83 18.95
CA SER A 458 15.40 -13.91 18.88
C SER A 458 16.53 -13.79 19.91
N GLY A 459 16.94 -12.57 20.28
CA GLY A 459 17.95 -12.33 21.31
C GLY A 459 17.52 -12.74 22.73
N HIS A 460 16.23 -13.02 22.95
CA HIS A 460 15.64 -13.39 24.23
C HIS A 460 15.34 -14.90 24.30
N GLN A 461 15.79 -15.69 23.31
CA GLN A 461 15.70 -17.15 23.35
C GLN A 461 16.93 -17.75 24.03
N PRO A 462 16.77 -18.54 25.12
CA PRO A 462 17.89 -19.23 25.77
C PRO A 462 18.60 -20.24 24.86
N THR A 463 17.92 -20.65 23.80
CA THR A 463 18.43 -21.58 22.78
C THR A 463 19.17 -20.87 21.65
N LYS A 464 19.42 -19.56 21.74
CA LYS A 464 20.33 -18.92 20.80
C LYS A 464 21.76 -19.35 21.13
N VAL A 465 22.51 -19.84 20.13
CA VAL A 465 23.95 -20.05 20.29
C VAL A 465 24.59 -18.69 20.64
N PRO A 466 25.29 -18.58 21.78
CA PRO A 466 26.04 -17.37 22.10
C PRO A 466 27.02 -17.07 20.97
N MET A 467 27.10 -15.82 20.50
CA MET A 467 28.14 -15.48 19.53
C MET A 467 29.50 -15.70 20.19
N PRO A 468 30.46 -16.35 19.52
CA PRO A 468 31.82 -16.40 20.01
C PRO A 468 32.28 -14.97 20.31
N VAL A 469 32.91 -14.76 21.46
CA VAL A 469 33.62 -13.50 21.73
C VAL A 469 34.62 -13.32 20.59
N ALA A 470 34.56 -12.19 19.89
CA ALA A 470 35.53 -11.90 18.84
C ALA A 470 36.94 -12.07 19.42
N SER A 471 37.71 -13.03 18.90
CA SER A 471 39.14 -13.10 19.18
C SER A 471 39.75 -11.75 18.78
N ALA A 472 40.65 -11.22 19.60
CA ALA A 472 41.21 -9.88 19.48
C ALA A 472 42.02 -9.58 18.19
N ASP A 473 41.90 -10.41 17.16
CA ASP A 473 42.62 -10.33 15.88
C ASP A 473 41.68 -10.12 14.68
N ALA A 474 40.69 -9.24 14.83
CA ALA A 474 39.93 -8.70 13.70
C ALA A 474 39.54 -7.24 13.97
N ALA A 475 40.55 -6.37 13.94
CA ALA A 475 40.40 -4.92 13.77
C ALA A 475 40.93 -4.53 12.38
#